data_AF-A0A1S2C0T8-F1
#
_entry.id   AF-A0A1S2C0T8-F1
#
_cell.length_a   1.000
_cell.length_b   1.000
_cell.length_c   1.000
_cell.angle_alpha   90.00
_cell.angle_beta   90.00
_cell.angle_gamma   90.00
#
_symmetry.space_group_name_H-M   'P 1'
#
loop_
_entity.id
_entity.type
_entity.pdbx_description
1 polymer ?
#
loop_
_entity_poly.entity_id
_entity_poly.type
_entity_poly.pdbx_seq_one_letter_code
_entity_poly.pdbx_strand_id
1 'polypeptide(L)'
;MNTMTQPVSDTRRDVSDIVEENAHAIGQLIDLLQALPGNLYRQSFGHRKQHVIGKHVRHIIDHYSALLSATDCPGALLDYENRNRDLSLETDRRTGGHRLSGILRELRNRFGTEYRNELAMLHNSDGKW
;
A
#
# COMPACT_ATOMS: atom_id res chain seq x y z
N MET A 1 18.15 -39.66 10.26
CA MET A 1 17.87 -38.33 9.68
C MET A 1 16.65 -37.78 10.39
N ASN A 2 16.84 -36.87 11.34
CA ASN A 2 15.76 -36.32 12.15
C ASN A 2 15.05 -35.24 11.34
N THR A 3 13.79 -35.49 10.97
CA THR A 3 12.84 -34.47 10.54
C THR A 3 12.52 -33.58 11.74
N MET A 4 13.09 -32.39 11.74
CA MET A 4 12.79 -31.35 12.71
C MET A 4 11.44 -30.73 12.33
N THR A 5 10.35 -31.32 12.82
CA THR A 5 9.02 -30.70 12.81
C THR A 5 9.03 -29.58 13.84
N GLN A 6 9.38 -28.36 13.41
CA GLN A 6 9.06 -27.18 14.21
C GLN A 6 7.55 -26.97 14.18
N PRO A 7 6.88 -26.90 15.34
CA PRO A 7 5.55 -26.32 15.41
C PRO A 7 5.75 -24.81 15.43
N VAL A 8 5.90 -24.19 14.25
CA VAL A 8 5.57 -22.77 14.17
C VAL A 8 4.06 -22.73 14.34
N SER A 9 3.63 -22.29 15.52
CA SER A 9 2.26 -21.89 15.79
C SER A 9 1.94 -20.72 14.84
N ASP A 10 1.58 -21.08 13.61
CA ASP A 10 0.95 -20.21 12.63
C ASP A 10 -0.41 -19.85 13.21
N THR A 11 -0.38 -18.91 14.16
CA THR A 11 -1.58 -18.20 14.58
C THR A 11 -1.92 -17.37 13.36
N ARG A 12 -2.63 -18.00 12.40
CA ARG A 12 -3.09 -17.40 11.16
C ARG A 12 -3.86 -16.15 11.57
N ARG A 13 -3.20 -14.99 11.54
CA ARG A 13 -3.87 -13.71 11.76
C ARG A 13 -4.98 -13.65 10.73
N ASP A 14 -6.17 -13.27 11.18
CA ASP A 14 -7.26 -13.07 10.24
C ASP A 14 -6.83 -11.97 9.26
N VAL A 15 -7.18 -12.12 7.98
CA VAL A 15 -6.90 -11.09 6.98
C VAL A 15 -7.49 -9.75 7.44
N SER A 16 -8.62 -9.77 8.13
CA SER A 16 -9.24 -8.58 8.73
C SER A 16 -8.35 -7.89 9.78
N ASP A 17 -7.60 -8.63 10.60
CA ASP A 17 -6.65 -8.05 11.56
C ASP A 17 -5.53 -7.31 10.84
N ILE A 18 -4.97 -7.92 9.78
CA ILE A 18 -3.93 -7.30 8.96
C ILE A 18 -4.46 -6.06 8.25
N VAL A 19 -5.71 -6.10 7.76
CA VAL A 19 -6.36 -4.97 7.12
C VAL A 19 -6.51 -3.81 8.10
N GLU A 20 -6.92 -4.08 9.34
CA GLU A 20 -7.05 -3.03 10.36
C GLU A 20 -5.69 -2.48 10.82
N GLU A 21 -4.64 -3.31 10.91
CA GLU A 21 -3.27 -2.83 11.15
C GLU A 21 -2.82 -1.86 10.04
N ASN A 22 -3.03 -2.22 8.76
CA ASN A 22 -2.70 -1.35 7.62
C ASN A 22 -3.57 -0.09 7.60
N ALA A 23 -4.87 -0.23 7.90
CA ALA A 23 -5.80 0.88 8.00
C ALA A 23 -5.36 1.90 9.07
N HIS A 24 -4.89 1.41 10.22
CA HIS A 24 -4.35 2.24 11.27
C HIS A 24 -3.11 3.02 10.82
N ALA A 25 -2.14 2.34 10.20
CA ALA A 25 -0.92 2.98 9.69
C ALA A 25 -1.22 4.03 8.59
N ILE A 26 -2.16 3.76 7.68
CA ILE A 26 -2.60 4.73 6.67
C ILE A 26 -3.27 5.93 7.35
N GLY A 27 -4.10 5.71 8.38
CA GLY A 27 -4.71 6.78 9.17
C GLY A 27 -3.66 7.70 9.79
N GLN A 28 -2.65 7.14 10.44
CA GLN A 28 -1.52 7.90 11.00
C GLN A 28 -0.78 8.72 9.93
N LEU A 29 -0.59 8.16 8.73
CA LEU A 29 0.01 8.89 7.62
C LEU A 29 -0.87 10.07 7.16
N ILE A 30 -2.18 9.88 7.06
CA ILE A 30 -3.12 10.96 6.72
C ILE A 30 -3.01 12.10 7.73
N ASP A 31 -3.01 11.79 9.03
CA ASP A 31 -2.90 12.78 10.11
C ASP A 31 -1.57 13.53 10.03
N LEU A 32 -0.47 12.82 9.78
CA LEU A 32 0.84 13.42 9.54
C LEU A 32 0.80 14.39 8.35
N LEU A 33 0.20 14.00 7.22
CA LEU A 33 0.10 14.85 6.05
C LEU A 33 -0.81 16.07 6.29
N GLN A 34 -1.79 15.99 7.18
CA GLN A 34 -2.60 17.14 7.55
C GLN A 34 -1.79 18.18 8.34
N ALA A 35 -0.96 17.72 9.27
CA ALA A 35 -0.11 18.56 10.11
C ALA A 35 1.15 19.11 9.39
N LEU A 36 1.60 18.46 8.32
CA LEU A 36 2.85 18.81 7.65
C LEU A 36 2.73 20.12 6.84
N PRO A 37 3.68 21.06 6.96
CA PRO A 37 3.77 22.21 6.06
C PRO A 37 3.99 21.80 4.60
N GLY A 38 3.31 22.47 3.66
CA GLY A 38 3.37 22.10 2.24
C GLY A 38 4.76 22.27 1.61
N ASN A 39 5.53 23.26 2.07
CA ASN A 39 6.93 23.43 1.66
C ASN A 39 7.81 22.25 2.12
N LEU A 40 7.61 21.76 3.35
CA LEU A 40 8.35 20.63 3.90
C LEU A 40 8.01 19.33 3.17
N TYR A 41 6.75 19.15 2.77
CA TYR A 41 6.31 18.00 1.97
C TYR A 41 7.04 17.86 0.64
N ARG A 42 7.26 19.00 -0.04
CA ARG A 42 7.95 19.10 -1.34
C ARG A 42 9.46 19.20 -1.21
N GLN A 43 9.97 19.41 0.00
CA GLN A 43 11.38 19.64 0.22
C GLN A 43 12.18 18.39 -0.13
N SER A 44 13.27 18.60 -0.87
CA SER A 44 14.25 17.56 -1.15
C SER A 44 15.29 17.46 -0.05
N PHE A 45 15.57 16.24 0.38
CA PHE A 45 16.52 15.87 1.42
C PHE A 45 17.63 14.95 0.90
N GLY A 46 18.70 14.84 1.67
CA GLY A 46 19.85 13.97 1.41
C GLY A 46 20.90 14.58 0.47
N HIS A 47 22.06 13.91 0.40
CA HIS A 47 23.27 14.41 -0.29
C HIS A 47 23.07 14.69 -1.79
N ARG A 48 22.01 14.13 -2.40
CA ARG A 48 21.65 14.32 -3.82
C ARG A 48 20.27 14.96 -4.04
N LYS A 49 19.59 15.45 -2.99
CA LYS A 49 18.21 15.98 -3.10
C LYS A 49 17.21 14.98 -3.73
N GLN A 50 17.43 13.68 -3.56
CA GLN A 50 16.63 12.62 -4.21
C GLN A 50 15.45 12.11 -3.38
N HIS A 51 15.38 12.52 -2.11
CA HIS A 51 14.36 12.06 -1.17
C HIS A 51 13.40 13.21 -0.89
N VAL A 52 12.12 13.02 -1.21
CA VAL A 52 11.05 13.98 -0.96
C VAL A 52 9.92 13.21 -0.28
N ILE A 53 9.30 13.78 0.75
CA ILE A 53 8.21 13.11 1.49
C ILE A 53 7.09 12.72 0.51
N GLY A 54 6.72 13.62 -0.40
CA GLY A 54 5.71 13.33 -1.43
C GLY A 54 6.04 12.13 -2.33
N LYS A 55 7.32 11.87 -2.63
CA LYS A 55 7.73 10.68 -3.39
C LYS A 55 7.47 9.39 -2.62
N HIS A 56 7.71 9.40 -1.31
CA HIS A 56 7.40 8.25 -0.45
C HIS A 56 5.89 8.02 -0.35
N VAL A 57 5.11 9.08 -0.19
CA VAL A 57 3.64 9.00 -0.16
C VAL A 57 3.10 8.45 -1.47
N ARG A 58 3.57 8.96 -2.63
CA ARG A 58 3.18 8.41 -3.93
C ARG A 58 3.49 6.92 -4.03
N HIS A 59 4.67 6.46 -3.60
CA HIS A 59 5.00 5.04 -3.64
C HIS A 59 4.04 4.18 -2.80
N ILE A 60 3.65 4.64 -1.60
CA ILE A 60 2.66 3.94 -0.77
C ILE A 60 1.32 3.85 -1.51
N ILE A 61 0.84 4.97 -2.07
CA ILE A 61 -0.40 5.02 -2.85
C ILE A 61 -0.33 4.08 -4.06
N ASP A 62 0.78 4.07 -4.78
CA ASP A 62 0.97 3.23 -5.96
C ASP A 62 0.87 1.73 -5.60
N HIS A 63 1.48 1.30 -4.48
CA HIS A 63 1.42 -0.09 -4.04
C HIS A 63 -0.01 -0.53 -3.71
N TYR A 64 -0.74 0.26 -2.93
CA TYR A 64 -2.13 -0.06 -2.62
C TYR A 64 -3.03 0.00 -3.84
N SER A 65 -2.80 0.96 -4.75
CA SER A 65 -3.57 1.07 -5.99
C SER A 65 -3.38 -0.16 -6.88
N ALA A 66 -2.15 -0.66 -7.01
CA ALA A 66 -1.85 -1.87 -7.76
C ALA A 66 -2.51 -3.11 -7.11
N LEU A 67 -2.40 -3.25 -5.78
CA LEU A 67 -3.05 -4.33 -5.03
C LEU A 67 -4.57 -4.33 -5.22
N LEU A 68 -5.21 -3.18 -5.02
CA LEU A 68 -6.65 -3.02 -5.16
C LEU A 68 -7.10 -3.28 -6.61
N SER A 69 -6.34 -2.80 -7.61
CA SER A 69 -6.66 -3.04 -9.02
C SER A 69 -6.56 -4.53 -9.37
N ALA A 70 -5.53 -5.23 -8.90
CA ALA A 70 -5.34 -6.64 -9.19
C ALA A 70 -6.30 -7.56 -8.42
N THR A 71 -6.99 -7.05 -7.39
CA THR A 71 -8.04 -7.78 -6.66
C THR A 71 -9.45 -7.44 -7.12
N ASP A 72 -9.62 -6.49 -8.04
CA ASP A 72 -10.93 -6.04 -8.52
C ASP A 72 -11.63 -7.09 -9.38
N CYS A 73 -10.86 -7.84 -10.17
CA CYS A 73 -11.36 -8.87 -11.07
C CYS A 73 -10.49 -10.14 -10.97
N PRO A 74 -11.08 -11.34 -10.96
CA PRO A 74 -10.33 -12.58 -11.08
C PRO A 74 -9.44 -12.57 -12.33
N GLY A 75 -8.15 -12.85 -12.16
CA GLY A 75 -7.18 -12.88 -13.26
C GLY A 75 -6.54 -11.53 -13.60
N ALA A 76 -6.79 -10.46 -12.84
CA ALA A 76 -6.04 -9.22 -12.98
C ALA A 76 -4.59 -9.40 -12.51
N LEU A 77 -3.65 -8.79 -13.26
CA LEU A 77 -2.22 -8.89 -13.00
C LEU A 77 -1.78 -7.83 -11.99
N LEU A 78 -1.09 -8.26 -10.94
CA LEU A 78 -0.39 -7.35 -10.04
C LEU A 78 0.93 -6.90 -10.68
N ASP A 79 0.93 -5.68 -11.24
CA ASP A 79 2.09 -5.07 -11.89
C ASP A 79 2.53 -3.80 -11.13
N TYR A 80 3.62 -3.90 -10.39
CA TYR A 80 4.23 -2.77 -9.68
C TYR A 80 5.19 -1.94 -10.54
N GLU A 81 5.50 -2.38 -11.76
CA GLU A 81 6.37 -1.66 -12.69
C GLU A 81 5.57 -0.65 -13.52
N ASN A 82 4.32 -0.97 -13.88
CA ASN A 82 3.43 -0.09 -14.64
C ASN A 82 2.61 0.87 -13.76
N ARG A 83 3.30 1.67 -12.92
CA ARG A 83 2.67 2.65 -12.02
C ARG A 83 2.36 3.96 -12.73
N ASN A 84 1.15 4.49 -12.53
CA ASN A 84 0.79 5.85 -12.93
C ASN A 84 1.50 6.86 -12.00
N ARG A 85 2.63 7.41 -12.45
CA ARG A 85 3.46 8.34 -11.67
C ARG A 85 2.83 9.72 -11.59
N ASP A 86 1.72 9.83 -10.87
CA ASP A 86 0.98 11.07 -10.69
C ASP A 86 1.81 12.08 -9.86
N LEU A 87 2.42 13.05 -10.55
CA LEU A 87 3.26 14.09 -9.96
C LEU A 87 2.49 14.99 -8.97
N SER A 88 1.16 15.05 -9.06
CA SER A 88 0.36 15.79 -8.08
C SER A 88 0.47 15.17 -6.69
N LEU A 89 0.72 13.86 -6.59
CA LEU A 89 0.94 13.16 -5.32
C LEU A 89 2.32 13.45 -4.72
N GLU A 90 3.30 13.87 -5.53
CA GLU A 90 4.61 14.28 -4.99
C GLU A 90 4.61 15.71 -4.48
N THR A 91 3.69 16.53 -4.98
CA THR A 91 3.69 17.96 -4.72
C THR A 91 2.55 18.39 -3.81
N ASP A 92 1.37 17.78 -3.86
CA ASP A 92 0.23 18.18 -3.04
C ASP A 92 -0.09 17.16 -1.95
N ARG A 93 0.27 17.51 -0.71
CA ARG A 93 -0.06 16.70 0.47
C ARG A 93 -1.55 16.45 0.65
N ARG A 94 -2.41 17.39 0.21
CA ARG A 94 -3.87 17.24 0.30
C ARG A 94 -4.34 16.17 -0.68
N THR A 95 -3.86 16.23 -1.92
CA THR A 95 -4.14 15.19 -2.92
C THR A 95 -3.65 13.82 -2.45
N GLY A 96 -2.45 13.72 -1.88
CA GLY A 96 -1.95 12.50 -1.25
C GLY A 96 -2.86 11.99 -0.14
N GLY A 97 -3.26 12.87 0.80
CA GLY A 97 -4.20 12.53 1.87
C GLY A 97 -5.57 12.04 1.35
N HIS A 98 -6.14 12.72 0.36
CA HIS A 98 -7.42 12.31 -0.24
C HIS A 98 -7.35 10.93 -0.90
N ARG A 99 -6.27 10.61 -1.61
CA ARG A 99 -6.04 9.27 -2.19
C ARG A 99 -5.92 8.21 -1.09
N LEU A 100 -5.18 8.48 -0.03
CA LEU A 100 -5.03 7.58 1.10
C LEU A 100 -6.35 7.31 1.82
N SER A 101 -7.20 8.33 2.02
CA SER A 101 -8.56 8.13 2.55
C SER A 101 -9.41 7.22 1.66
N GLY A 102 -9.26 7.34 0.33
CA GLY A 102 -9.93 6.47 -0.64
C GLY A 102 -9.46 5.02 -0.51
N ILE A 103 -8.15 4.79 -0.46
CA ILE A 103 -7.53 3.48 -0.26
C ILE A 103 -7.99 2.85 1.06
N LEU A 104 -7.98 3.61 2.16
CA LEU A 104 -8.42 3.14 3.48
C LEU A 104 -9.85 2.60 3.45
N ARG A 105 -10.76 3.33 2.81
CA ARG A 105 -12.15 2.91 2.64
C ARG A 105 -12.25 1.64 1.81
N GLU A 106 -11.51 1.58 0.71
CA GLU A 106 -11.56 0.42 -0.19
C GLU A 106 -11.01 -0.86 0.45
N LEU A 107 -9.89 -0.76 1.17
CA LEU A 107 -9.30 -1.88 1.90
C LEU A 107 -10.29 -2.49 2.90
N ARG A 108 -10.94 -1.64 3.71
CA ARG A 108 -11.94 -2.09 4.67
C ARG A 108 -13.17 -2.70 4.00
N ASN A 109 -13.65 -2.09 2.92
CA ASN A 109 -14.81 -2.59 2.20
C ASN A 109 -14.56 -3.97 1.57
N ARG A 110 -13.36 -4.20 1.00
CA ARG A 110 -13.03 -5.46 0.31
C ARG A 110 -12.58 -6.57 1.25
N PHE A 111 -11.81 -6.23 2.28
CA PHE A 111 -11.07 -7.19 3.08
C PHE A 111 -11.35 -7.12 4.59
N GLY A 112 -12.18 -6.17 5.04
CA GLY A 112 -12.51 -5.97 6.46
C GLY A 112 -13.63 -6.87 7.01
N THR A 113 -14.21 -7.74 6.19
CA THR A 113 -15.11 -8.82 6.65
C THR A 113 -14.37 -10.16 6.51
N GLU A 114 -14.82 -11.22 7.21
CA GLU A 114 -14.20 -12.55 7.19
C GLU A 114 -13.87 -13.00 5.75
N TYR A 115 -12.62 -12.79 5.35
CA TYR A 115 -12.17 -13.10 4.01
C TYR A 115 -11.84 -14.58 3.96
N ARG A 116 -12.85 -15.41 3.69
CA ARG A 116 -12.73 -16.89 3.76
C ARG A 116 -12.13 -17.53 2.50
N ASN A 117 -11.97 -16.77 1.41
CA ASN A 117 -11.46 -17.29 0.14
C ASN A 117 -9.99 -16.91 -0.07
N GLU A 118 -9.24 -17.74 -0.80
CA GLU A 118 -7.89 -17.35 -1.26
C GLU A 118 -7.96 -16.09 -2.13
N LEU A 119 -7.00 -15.17 -1.93
CA LEU A 119 -6.80 -14.02 -2.83
C LEU A 119 -6.37 -14.55 -4.20
N ALA A 120 -7.32 -14.74 -5.11
CA ALA A 120 -7.06 -15.16 -6.48
C ALA A 120 -6.44 -13.99 -7.28
N MET A 121 -5.12 -13.80 -7.15
CA MET A 121 -4.36 -12.79 -7.88
C MET A 121 -3.31 -13.46 -8.76
N LEU A 122 -3.15 -12.98 -9.99
CA LEU A 122 -1.98 -13.33 -10.80
C LEU A 122 -0.85 -12.35 -10.44
N HIS A 123 0.33 -12.87 -10.10
CA HIS A 123 1.51 -12.05 -9.78
C HIS A 123 2.57 -12.20 -10.88
N ASN A 124 3.08 -11.08 -11.39
CA ASN A 124 4.26 -11.09 -12.25
C ASN A 124 5.52 -11.02 -11.38
N SER A 125 6.04 -12.17 -10.96
CA SER A 125 7.29 -12.26 -10.20
C SER A 125 8.53 -12.02 -11.07
N ASP A 126 8.40 -12.14 -12.40
CA ASP A 126 9.53 -12.57 -13.23
C ASP A 126 9.95 -11.61 -14.35
N GLY A 127 9.37 -10.41 -14.47
CA GLY A 127 9.93 -9.33 -15.30
C GLY A 127 10.46 -9.76 -16.68
N LYS A 128 9.83 -10.74 -17.33
CA LYS A 128 10.31 -11.35 -18.57
C LYS A 128 9.19 -11.36 -19.60
N TRP A 129 9.47 -10.63 -20.68
CA TRP A 129 8.79 -10.70 -21.97
C TRP A 129 9.31 -11.89 -22.77
#